data_AF-A0A3N5QRZ3-F1
#
_entry.id   AF-A0A3N5QRZ3-F1
#
_cell.length_a   1.000
_cell.length_b   1.000
_cell.length_c   1.000
_cell.angle_alpha   90.00
_cell.angle_beta   90.00
_cell.angle_gamma   90.00
#
_symmetry.space_group_name_H-M   'P 1'
#
loop_
_entity.id
_entity.type
_entity.pdbx_description
1 polymer ?
#
loop_
_entity_poly.entity_id
_entity_poly.type
_entity_poly.pdbx_seq_one_letter_code
_entity_poly.pdbx_strand_id
1 'polypeptide(L)'
;IINLFSRSAEEVIVNQRMPEYYVIPDLDRRKSREIYSIDKITGISENKIEQYKYIPITAHDILETNDPEYNYKRFYSVFRRPMRSDMNETFLRLFGPSMEEENFPKETLSIQATLSNGFLPSSYLEVGAIKEPVNFPAGIEASNITVPGEVLESPERQNYLWSLIAHLTVSYTSLADADSVKSILNLYNWTKTFNHPNKKRIDGIKKVHPPKLISKIFKNSLIRGIEFHIEVDPKEFEQGEGDINLMGMVLNSFLSQYVTLNSYVLLKITEIGTGKEYTWKPILGEIQPV
;
A
#
# COMPACT_ATOMS: atom_id res chain seq x y z
N ILE A 1 -8.61 -8.57 -10.11
CA ILE A 1 -9.43 -7.42 -10.56
C ILE A 1 -9.51 -6.46 -9.38
N ILE A 2 -9.25 -5.17 -9.59
CA ILE A 2 -9.35 -4.13 -8.55
C ILE A 2 -10.33 -3.07 -9.06
N ASN A 3 -11.16 -2.51 -8.18
CA ASN A 3 -12.14 -1.49 -8.53
C ASN A 3 -11.48 -0.12 -8.74
N LEU A 4 -10.89 0.08 -9.92
CA LEU A 4 -10.27 1.34 -10.33
C LEU A 4 -10.65 1.67 -11.77
N PHE A 5 -11.01 2.92 -12.02
CA PHE A 5 -11.32 3.41 -13.37
C PHE A 5 -10.90 4.87 -13.54
N SER A 6 -10.40 5.21 -14.73
CA SER A 6 -9.96 6.58 -15.03
C SER A 6 -11.12 7.46 -15.48
N ARG A 7 -11.22 8.66 -14.91
CA ARG A 7 -12.21 9.67 -15.30
C ARG A 7 -11.71 11.08 -14.94
N SER A 8 -12.14 12.08 -15.71
CA SER A 8 -11.95 13.48 -15.29
C SER A 8 -12.82 13.78 -14.07
N ALA A 9 -12.22 14.43 -13.08
CA ALA A 9 -12.95 15.04 -11.98
C ALA A 9 -13.55 16.37 -12.42
N GLU A 10 -14.38 16.95 -11.57
CA GLU A 10 -14.99 18.26 -11.81
C GLU A 10 -13.94 19.36 -11.84
N GLU A 11 -14.18 20.37 -12.68
CA GLU A 11 -13.29 21.52 -12.82
C GLU A 11 -13.22 22.32 -11.52
N VAL A 12 -11.99 22.67 -11.12
CA VAL A 12 -11.75 23.43 -9.89
C VAL A 12 -11.28 24.83 -10.25
N ILE A 13 -12.07 25.84 -9.89
CA ILE A 13 -11.70 27.25 -10.09
C ILE A 13 -10.72 27.66 -8.99
N VAL A 14 -9.52 28.08 -9.41
CA VAL A 14 -8.44 28.51 -8.53
C VAL A 14 -8.39 30.02 -8.49
N ASN A 15 -8.55 30.59 -7.30
CA ASN A 15 -8.49 32.02 -7.03
C ASN A 15 -7.36 32.41 -6.06
N GLN A 16 -6.57 31.43 -5.61
CA GLN A 16 -5.49 31.53 -4.62
C GLN A 16 -5.85 32.18 -3.27
N ARG A 17 -7.15 32.35 -2.98
CA ARG A 17 -7.61 32.86 -1.69
C ARG A 17 -7.71 31.78 -0.62
N MET A 18 -7.84 30.53 -1.07
CA MET A 18 -7.93 29.37 -0.20
C MET A 18 -6.61 28.60 -0.21
N PRO A 19 -6.12 28.15 0.95
CA PRO A 19 -4.90 27.34 1.01
C PRO A 19 -5.10 25.94 0.40
N GLU A 20 -6.35 25.50 0.26
CA GLU A 20 -6.72 24.16 -0.18
C GLU A 20 -7.98 24.21 -1.03
N TYR A 21 -8.00 23.38 -2.07
CA TYR A 21 -9.12 23.24 -2.99
C TYR A 21 -9.71 21.86 -2.89
N TYR A 22 -11.00 21.77 -2.64
CA TYR A 22 -11.72 20.50 -2.62
C TYR A 22 -11.92 19.97 -4.04
N VAL A 23 -11.57 18.71 -4.29
CA VAL A 23 -11.75 18.06 -5.59
C VAL A 23 -13.01 17.19 -5.54
N ILE A 24 -13.96 17.50 -6.41
CA ILE A 24 -15.20 16.75 -6.54
C ILE A 24 -15.01 15.69 -7.64
N PRO A 25 -15.14 14.38 -7.34
CA PRO A 25 -14.95 13.34 -8.35
C PRO A 25 -16.03 13.33 -9.43
N ASP A 26 -17.28 13.58 -9.04
CA ASP A 26 -18.46 13.69 -9.91
C ASP A 26 -19.58 14.38 -9.11
N LEU A 27 -20.16 15.46 -9.63
CA LEU A 27 -21.22 16.22 -8.96
C LEU A 27 -22.50 15.40 -8.75
N ASP A 28 -22.92 14.64 -9.75
CA ASP A 28 -24.15 13.85 -9.73
C ASP A 28 -24.03 12.64 -8.79
N ARG A 29 -22.81 12.14 -8.64
CA ARG A 29 -22.51 10.85 -8.00
C ARG A 29 -21.52 10.95 -6.85
N ARG A 30 -21.46 12.09 -6.16
CA ARG A 30 -20.49 12.40 -5.10
C ARG A 30 -20.39 11.33 -4.00
N LYS A 31 -21.51 10.72 -3.58
CA LYS A 31 -21.54 9.68 -2.53
C LYS A 31 -21.15 8.28 -3.02
N SER A 32 -20.91 8.10 -4.32
CA SER A 32 -20.65 6.78 -4.90
C SER A 32 -19.27 6.65 -5.54
N ARG A 33 -18.48 7.72 -5.48
CA ARG A 33 -17.16 7.79 -6.08
C ARG A 33 -16.20 8.48 -5.15
N GLU A 34 -15.00 7.93 -5.12
CA GLU A 34 -13.88 8.43 -4.36
C GLU A 34 -12.68 8.56 -5.30
N ILE A 35 -11.82 9.56 -5.06
CA ILE A 35 -10.58 9.73 -5.79
C ILE A 35 -9.51 8.81 -5.21
N TYR A 36 -9.06 7.84 -6.00
CA TYR A 36 -7.99 6.92 -5.64
C TYR A 36 -6.60 7.50 -5.92
N SER A 37 -6.42 8.23 -7.02
CA SER A 37 -5.19 8.97 -7.33
C SER A 37 -5.49 10.12 -8.28
N ILE A 38 -4.68 11.17 -8.23
CA ILE A 38 -4.70 12.24 -9.21
C ILE A 38 -3.54 12.00 -10.15
N ASP A 39 -3.86 11.77 -11.42
CA ASP A 39 -2.91 11.30 -12.43
C ASP A 39 -2.31 12.47 -13.20
N LYS A 40 -3.12 13.50 -13.48
CA LYS A 40 -2.68 14.71 -14.19
C LYS A 40 -3.53 15.91 -13.81
N ILE A 41 -2.89 17.05 -13.58
CA ILE A 41 -3.56 18.35 -13.40
C ILE A 41 -3.07 19.30 -14.48
N THR A 42 -4.01 19.98 -15.14
CA THR A 42 -3.74 21.01 -16.14
C THR A 42 -4.53 22.25 -15.79
N GLY A 43 -3.85 23.36 -15.52
CA GLY A 43 -4.47 24.68 -15.34
C GLY A 43 -4.74 25.31 -16.69
N ILE A 44 -5.93 25.85 -16.85
CA ILE A 44 -6.37 26.57 -18.05
C ILE A 44 -6.64 28.01 -17.63
N SER A 45 -5.98 28.97 -18.29
CA SER A 45 -6.21 30.39 -17.99
C SER A 45 -7.64 30.83 -18.34
N GLU A 46 -8.12 31.92 -17.74
CA GLU A 46 -9.47 32.48 -18.01
C GLU A 46 -9.72 32.74 -19.52
N ASN A 47 -8.68 33.13 -20.25
CA ASN A 47 -8.74 33.36 -21.70
C ASN A 47 -8.70 32.06 -22.53
N LYS A 48 -8.50 30.90 -21.90
CA LYS A 48 -8.35 29.55 -22.50
C LYS A 48 -7.21 29.40 -23.52
N ILE A 49 -6.29 30.36 -23.57
CA ILE A 49 -5.16 30.36 -24.50
C ILE A 49 -3.96 29.63 -23.89
N GLU A 50 -3.74 29.84 -22.59
CA GLU A 50 -2.57 29.31 -21.90
C GLU A 50 -2.95 28.08 -21.06
N GLN A 51 -2.10 27.05 -21.17
CA GLN A 51 -2.21 25.83 -20.39
C GLN A 51 -0.97 25.66 -19.53
N TYR A 52 -1.18 25.41 -18.26
CA TYR A 52 -0.10 25.23 -17.30
C TYR A 52 -0.13 23.81 -16.76
N LYS A 53 1.00 23.12 -16.86
CA LYS A 53 1.17 21.78 -16.31
C LYS A 53 1.50 21.88 -14.83
N TYR A 54 0.74 21.18 -14.00
CA TYR A 54 1.02 21.02 -12.58
C TYR A 54 1.79 19.71 -12.35
N ILE A 55 2.84 19.78 -11.52
CA ILE A 55 3.76 18.69 -11.22
C ILE A 55 3.55 18.24 -9.77
N PRO A 56 3.46 16.93 -9.47
CA PRO A 56 3.31 16.48 -8.09
C PRO A 56 4.55 16.82 -7.26
N ILE A 57 4.37 17.12 -5.97
CA ILE A 57 5.46 17.39 -5.02
C ILE A 57 6.51 16.27 -4.93
N THR A 58 6.12 15.05 -5.26
CA THR A 58 6.99 13.87 -5.25
C THR A 58 7.84 13.73 -6.50
N ALA A 59 7.67 14.57 -7.52
CA ALA A 59 8.48 14.54 -8.73
C ALA A 59 9.91 15.04 -8.47
N HIS A 60 10.88 14.46 -9.19
CA HIS A 60 12.28 14.87 -9.10
C HIS A 60 12.50 16.34 -9.51
N ASP A 61 11.66 16.87 -10.40
CA ASP A 61 11.65 18.26 -10.87
C ASP A 61 11.68 19.30 -9.74
N ILE A 62 11.17 18.97 -8.55
CA ILE A 62 11.18 19.88 -7.40
C ILE A 62 12.59 20.13 -6.85
N LEU A 63 13.51 19.19 -7.08
CA LEU A 63 14.91 19.27 -6.63
C LEU A 63 15.82 19.98 -7.64
N GLU A 64 15.35 20.15 -8.89
CA GLU A 64 16.11 20.75 -9.98
C GLU A 64 16.02 22.29 -9.97
N THR A 65 16.41 22.92 -8.86
CA THR A 65 16.34 24.39 -8.69
C THR A 65 17.25 25.16 -9.63
N ASN A 66 18.19 24.48 -10.30
CA ASN A 66 19.13 25.08 -11.27
C ASN A 66 18.56 25.14 -12.69
N ASP A 67 17.37 24.56 -12.94
CA ASP A 67 16.68 24.64 -14.22
C ASP A 67 16.24 26.09 -14.47
N PRO A 68 16.61 26.72 -15.62
CA PRO A 68 16.15 28.05 -15.98
C PRO A 68 14.61 28.19 -15.98
N GLU A 69 13.89 27.10 -16.22
CA GLU A 69 12.42 27.07 -16.23
C GLU A 69 11.79 26.85 -14.84
N TYR A 70 12.60 26.60 -13.80
CA TYR A 70 12.12 26.29 -12.46
C TYR A 70 11.16 27.35 -11.90
N ASN A 71 11.43 28.63 -12.17
CA ASN A 71 10.58 29.74 -11.71
C ASN A 71 9.16 29.70 -12.29
N TYR A 72 8.97 29.06 -13.44
CA TYR A 72 7.67 28.89 -14.10
C TYR A 72 7.00 27.56 -13.77
N LYS A 73 7.70 26.64 -13.09
CA LYS A 73 7.12 25.36 -12.66
C LYS A 73 6.05 25.59 -11.59
N ARG A 74 5.03 24.73 -11.63
CA ARG A 74 3.90 24.75 -10.70
C ARG A 74 3.71 23.38 -10.12
N PHE A 75 3.53 23.34 -8.81
CA PHE A 75 3.49 22.11 -8.06
C PHE A 75 2.16 21.93 -7.34
N TYR A 76 1.83 20.68 -7.03
CA TYR A 76 0.68 20.35 -6.22
C TYR A 76 1.00 19.25 -5.21
N SER A 77 0.29 19.30 -4.09
CA SER A 77 0.22 18.21 -3.11
C SER A 77 -1.23 17.80 -2.91
N VAL A 78 -1.44 16.50 -2.72
CA VAL A 78 -2.76 15.90 -2.54
C VAL A 78 -2.90 15.47 -1.09
N PHE A 79 -3.99 15.89 -0.45
CA PHE A 79 -4.34 15.50 0.90
C PHE A 79 -5.68 14.76 0.90
N ARG A 80 -5.75 13.69 1.66
CA ARG A 80 -7.01 12.97 1.89
C ARG A 80 -7.44 13.16 3.32
N ARG A 81 -8.72 13.47 3.49
CA ARG A 81 -9.38 13.53 4.79
C ARG A 81 -10.38 12.39 4.86
N PRO A 82 -10.15 11.38 5.71
CA PRO A 82 -11.11 10.31 5.86
C PRO A 82 -12.39 10.85 6.51
N MET A 83 -13.54 10.48 5.96
CA MET A 83 -14.83 10.80 6.54
C MET A 83 -15.45 9.54 7.16
N ARG A 84 -15.95 9.66 8.39
CA ARG A 84 -16.65 8.55 9.04
C ARG A 84 -17.99 8.33 8.35
N SER A 85 -18.13 7.17 7.69
CA SER A 85 -19.36 6.73 7.00
C SER A 85 -19.68 7.45 5.68
N ASP A 86 -18.69 8.09 5.05
CA ASP A 86 -18.81 8.65 3.70
C ASP A 86 -17.51 8.40 2.90
N MET A 87 -17.51 8.75 1.61
CA MET A 87 -16.32 8.70 0.75
C MET A 87 -15.23 9.63 1.26
N ASN A 88 -13.97 9.25 1.07
CA ASN A 88 -12.85 10.12 1.48
C ASN A 88 -12.81 11.40 0.66
N GLU A 89 -12.61 12.51 1.35
CA GLU A 89 -12.49 13.81 0.72
C GLU A 89 -11.06 14.06 0.27
N THR A 90 -10.90 14.53 -0.97
CA THR A 90 -9.59 14.85 -1.54
C THR A 90 -9.44 16.36 -1.71
N PHE A 91 -8.33 16.88 -1.22
CA PHE A 91 -7.98 18.30 -1.31
C PHE A 91 -6.66 18.46 -2.05
N LEU A 92 -6.55 19.55 -2.80
CA LEU A 92 -5.35 19.99 -3.49
C LEU A 92 -4.78 21.21 -2.80
N ARG A 93 -3.47 21.18 -2.56
CA ARG A 93 -2.69 22.37 -2.25
C ARG A 93 -1.80 22.67 -3.44
N LEU A 94 -1.86 23.90 -3.92
CA LEU A 94 -1.08 24.38 -5.05
C LEU A 94 0.03 25.27 -4.51
N PHE A 95 1.22 25.17 -5.10
CA PHE A 95 2.36 26.01 -4.75
C PHE A 95 3.36 26.05 -5.91
N GLY A 96 4.24 27.04 -5.93
CA GLY A 96 5.30 27.15 -6.92
C GLY A 96 5.95 28.53 -6.88
N PRO A 97 7.16 28.71 -7.45
CA PRO A 97 7.85 29.99 -7.40
C PRO A 97 7.04 31.12 -8.09
N SER A 98 6.38 30.80 -9.21
CA SER A 98 5.46 31.71 -9.90
C SER A 98 4.24 32.15 -9.09
N MET A 99 3.94 31.51 -7.96
CA MET A 99 2.83 31.88 -7.07
C MET A 99 3.24 32.90 -6.00
N GLU A 100 4.52 33.25 -5.88
CA GLU A 100 5.00 34.31 -4.97
C GLU A 100 4.81 35.72 -5.57
N GLU A 101 4.55 35.81 -6.88
CA GLU A 101 4.26 37.06 -7.56
C GLU A 101 2.76 37.43 -7.42
N GLU A 102 2.45 38.70 -7.14
CA GLU A 102 1.07 39.19 -6.93
C GLU A 102 0.13 39.06 -8.16
N ASN A 103 0.64 38.61 -9.31
CA ASN A 103 -0.06 38.57 -10.59
C ASN A 103 -0.42 37.15 -11.04
N PHE A 104 -0.97 36.32 -10.16
CA PHE A 104 -1.47 35.02 -10.59
C PHE A 104 -2.84 35.16 -11.28
N PRO A 105 -2.97 34.81 -12.57
CA PRO A 105 -4.25 34.89 -13.27
C PRO A 105 -5.27 33.93 -12.67
N LYS A 106 -6.56 34.18 -12.86
CA LYS A 106 -7.60 33.19 -12.52
C LYS A 106 -7.50 32.01 -13.47
N GLU A 107 -7.55 30.81 -12.93
CA GLU A 107 -7.41 29.58 -13.70
C GLU A 107 -8.42 28.54 -13.29
N THR A 108 -8.74 27.66 -14.23
CA THR A 108 -9.58 26.49 -14.00
C THR A 108 -8.72 25.25 -14.14
N LEU A 109 -8.70 24.41 -13.12
CA LEU A 109 -7.97 23.14 -13.15
C LEU A 109 -8.83 22.05 -13.77
N SER A 110 -8.34 21.48 -14.87
CA SER A 110 -8.79 20.20 -15.39
C SER A 110 -7.99 19.09 -14.74
N ILE A 111 -8.67 18.18 -14.03
CA ILE A 111 -8.06 17.12 -13.23
C ILE A 111 -8.44 15.77 -13.82
N GLN A 112 -7.43 15.00 -14.23
CA GLN A 112 -7.59 13.58 -14.57
C GLN A 112 -7.23 12.74 -13.35
N ALA A 113 -8.13 11.85 -12.96
CA ALA A 113 -7.99 11.04 -11.77
C ALA A 113 -8.39 9.59 -12.01
N THR A 114 -7.80 8.70 -11.23
CA THR A 114 -8.29 7.34 -11.08
C THR A 114 -9.26 7.34 -9.90
N LEU A 115 -10.47 6.86 -10.16
CA LEU A 115 -11.56 6.81 -9.19
C LEU A 115 -11.82 5.36 -8.75
N SER A 116 -12.46 5.23 -7.60
CA SER A 116 -13.01 3.98 -7.06
C SER A 116 -14.44 4.21 -6.56
N ASN A 117 -15.20 3.14 -6.30
CA ASN A 117 -16.49 3.23 -5.61
C ASN A 117 -16.39 3.11 -4.09
N GLY A 118 -15.18 3.21 -3.53
CA GLY A 118 -14.92 3.17 -2.10
C GLY A 118 -15.48 1.89 -1.47
N PHE A 119 -16.19 2.04 -0.36
CA PHE A 119 -16.75 0.93 0.44
C PHE A 119 -18.06 0.34 -0.11
N LEU A 120 -18.65 0.91 -1.17
CA LEU A 120 -19.95 0.46 -1.68
C LEU A 120 -19.92 -0.98 -2.22
N PRO A 121 -18.92 -1.39 -3.04
CA PRO A 121 -18.90 -2.75 -3.58
C PRO A 121 -18.88 -3.82 -2.49
N SER A 122 -18.11 -3.64 -1.42
CA SER A 122 -18.05 -4.61 -0.33
C SER A 122 -19.33 -4.65 0.52
N SER A 123 -20.09 -3.55 0.55
CA SER A 123 -21.30 -3.44 1.38
C SER A 123 -22.57 -3.92 0.69
N TYR A 124 -22.65 -3.78 -0.64
CA TYR A 124 -23.88 -3.98 -1.40
C TYR A 124 -23.80 -5.07 -2.48
N LEU A 125 -22.60 -5.53 -2.87
CA LEU A 125 -22.47 -6.59 -3.87
C LEU A 125 -22.29 -7.94 -3.21
N GLU A 126 -23.13 -8.88 -3.62
CA GLU A 126 -23.06 -10.28 -3.20
C GLU A 126 -22.23 -11.12 -4.19
N VAL A 127 -21.99 -12.38 -3.84
CA VAL A 127 -21.40 -13.36 -4.76
C VAL A 127 -22.29 -13.52 -5.99
N GLY A 128 -21.69 -13.46 -7.16
CA GLY A 128 -22.39 -13.55 -8.44
C GLY A 128 -23.17 -12.31 -8.87
N ALA A 129 -23.11 -11.18 -8.15
CA ALA A 129 -23.79 -9.94 -8.53
C ALA A 129 -23.16 -9.24 -9.76
N ILE A 130 -21.86 -9.39 -9.97
CA ILE A 130 -21.13 -8.77 -11.09
C ILE A 130 -21.24 -9.68 -12.30
N LYS A 131 -22.24 -9.47 -13.16
CA LYS A 131 -22.56 -10.36 -14.30
C LYS A 131 -22.30 -9.78 -15.69
N GLU A 132 -21.98 -8.49 -15.77
CA GLU A 132 -21.87 -7.76 -17.02
C GLU A 132 -20.39 -7.49 -17.35
N PRO A 133 -19.71 -8.42 -18.04
CA PRO A 133 -18.35 -8.17 -18.47
C PRO A 133 -18.33 -7.16 -19.63
N VAL A 134 -17.47 -6.14 -19.52
CA VAL A 134 -17.21 -5.19 -20.60
C VAL A 134 -16.08 -5.73 -21.48
N ASN A 135 -16.25 -5.69 -22.81
CA ASN A 135 -15.28 -6.17 -23.81
C ASN A 135 -15.01 -7.67 -23.81
N PHE A 136 -16.00 -8.50 -23.51
CA PHE A 136 -15.88 -9.96 -23.62
C PHE A 136 -16.39 -10.47 -24.98
N PRO A 137 -15.79 -11.55 -25.52
CA PRO A 137 -16.34 -12.28 -26.67
C PRO A 137 -17.80 -12.72 -26.45
N ALA A 138 -18.56 -12.82 -27.54
CA ALA A 138 -19.94 -13.29 -27.48
C ALA A 138 -20.03 -14.72 -26.91
N GLY A 139 -21.00 -14.94 -26.01
CA GLY A 139 -21.26 -16.24 -25.40
C GLY A 139 -20.47 -16.55 -24.13
N ILE A 140 -19.67 -15.61 -23.60
CA ILE A 140 -19.00 -15.77 -22.31
C ILE A 140 -19.82 -15.08 -21.21
N GLU A 141 -20.19 -15.86 -20.20
CA GLU A 141 -20.74 -15.36 -18.95
C GLU A 141 -19.63 -15.22 -17.92
N ALA A 142 -19.64 -14.13 -17.17
CA ALA A 142 -18.71 -13.89 -16.08
C ALA A 142 -19.49 -13.57 -14.81
N SER A 143 -19.03 -14.08 -13.67
CA SER A 143 -19.62 -13.80 -12.36
C SER A 143 -18.53 -13.72 -11.30
N ASN A 144 -18.66 -12.80 -10.33
CA ASN A 144 -17.73 -12.78 -9.19
C ASN A 144 -17.93 -14.00 -8.30
N ILE A 145 -16.84 -14.69 -7.99
CA ILE A 145 -16.83 -15.90 -7.14
C ILE A 145 -16.79 -15.58 -5.64
N THR A 146 -16.43 -14.34 -5.28
CA THR A 146 -16.36 -13.86 -3.90
C THR A 146 -16.97 -12.47 -3.79
N VAL A 147 -17.35 -12.09 -2.57
CA VAL A 147 -17.71 -10.70 -2.24
C VAL A 147 -16.47 -9.80 -2.46
N PRO A 148 -16.64 -8.59 -3.02
CA PRO A 148 -15.54 -7.63 -3.10
C PRO A 148 -14.93 -7.34 -1.73
N GLY A 149 -13.60 -7.27 -1.66
CA GLY A 149 -12.90 -6.98 -0.41
C GLY A 149 -13.24 -5.59 0.13
N GLU A 150 -13.23 -5.46 1.47
CA GLU A 150 -13.41 -4.18 2.14
C GLU A 150 -12.28 -3.20 1.83
N VAL A 151 -12.60 -1.91 1.83
CA VAL A 151 -11.59 -0.86 1.74
C VAL A 151 -10.84 -0.78 3.07
N LEU A 152 -9.54 -1.05 3.02
CA LEU A 152 -8.65 -0.92 4.17
C LEU A 152 -7.95 0.43 4.10
N GLU A 153 -8.31 1.31 5.03
CA GLU A 153 -7.67 2.60 5.21
C GLU A 153 -6.38 2.47 6.03
N SER A 154 -5.44 3.39 5.80
CA SER A 154 -4.24 3.48 6.63
C SER A 154 -4.63 3.63 8.10
N PRO A 155 -4.08 2.81 9.01
CA PRO A 155 -4.47 2.84 10.41
C PRO A 155 -4.03 4.15 11.09
N GLU A 156 -4.97 4.83 11.76
CA GLU A 156 -4.70 6.00 12.60
C GLU A 156 -4.10 5.58 13.95
N ARG A 157 -2.88 5.03 13.94
CA ARG A 157 -2.14 4.66 15.16
C ARG A 157 -1.06 5.70 15.45
N GLN A 158 -0.86 6.00 16.74
CA GLN A 158 0.22 6.90 17.16
C GLN A 158 1.58 6.35 16.69
N ASN A 159 2.42 7.22 16.13
CA ASN A 159 3.77 6.88 15.64
C ASN A 159 3.82 5.79 14.55
N TYR A 160 2.70 5.44 13.91
CA TYR A 160 2.65 4.36 12.92
C TYR A 160 3.67 4.52 11.78
N LEU A 161 3.74 5.72 11.20
CA LEU A 161 4.69 6.03 10.12
C LEU A 161 6.15 5.90 10.60
N TRP A 162 6.44 6.36 11.82
CA TRP A 162 7.77 6.23 12.42
C TRP A 162 8.14 4.77 12.68
N SER A 163 7.18 3.96 13.14
CA SER A 163 7.38 2.51 13.29
C SER A 163 7.64 1.82 11.95
N LEU A 164 6.95 2.25 10.89
CA LEU A 164 7.16 1.76 9.53
C LEU A 164 8.56 2.11 9.00
N ILE A 165 9.01 3.34 9.22
CA ILE A 165 10.36 3.79 8.83
C ILE A 165 11.43 3.05 9.63
N ALA A 166 11.26 2.95 10.95
CA ALA A 166 12.21 2.24 11.82
C ALA A 166 12.35 0.78 11.39
N HIS A 167 11.24 0.13 11.03
CA HIS A 167 11.19 -1.24 10.53
C HIS A 167 12.05 -1.47 9.28
N LEU A 168 12.16 -0.49 8.37
CA LEU A 168 12.99 -0.61 7.15
C LEU A 168 14.49 -0.70 7.45
N THR A 169 14.92 -0.29 8.64
CA THR A 169 16.34 -0.30 9.07
C THR A 169 16.66 -1.45 10.03
N VAL A 170 15.71 -2.35 10.27
CA VAL A 170 15.85 -3.43 11.23
C VAL A 170 16.86 -4.48 10.75
N SER A 171 17.72 -4.93 11.66
CA SER A 171 18.62 -6.06 11.46
C SER A 171 17.92 -7.39 11.77
N TYR A 172 18.35 -8.48 11.13
CA TYR A 172 17.89 -9.84 11.42
C TYR A 172 18.05 -10.24 12.90
N THR A 173 18.98 -9.61 13.64
CA THR A 173 19.16 -9.84 15.09
C THR A 173 17.99 -9.34 15.93
N SER A 174 17.30 -8.30 15.48
CA SER A 174 16.12 -7.76 16.17
C SER A 174 14.87 -8.63 15.95
N LEU A 175 14.90 -9.49 14.92
CA LEU A 175 13.85 -10.49 14.63
C LEU A 175 14.02 -11.77 15.48
N ALA A 176 14.93 -11.78 16.44
CA ALA A 176 15.18 -12.90 17.36
C ALA A 176 14.12 -13.05 18.45
N ASP A 177 13.16 -12.13 18.52
CA ASP A 177 12.13 -12.09 19.56
C ASP A 177 10.72 -12.13 18.96
N ALA A 178 9.81 -12.81 19.66
CA ALA A 178 8.44 -13.01 19.20
C ALA A 178 7.65 -11.70 19.19
N ASP A 179 7.86 -10.82 20.16
CA ASP A 179 7.11 -9.55 20.25
C ASP A 179 7.56 -8.58 19.15
N SER A 180 8.85 -8.58 18.81
CA SER A 180 9.37 -7.83 17.65
C SER A 180 8.73 -8.30 16.33
N VAL A 181 8.70 -9.62 16.08
CA VAL A 181 8.09 -10.17 14.86
C VAL A 181 6.60 -9.85 14.80
N LYS A 182 5.87 -10.02 15.90
CA LYS A 182 4.44 -9.67 15.98
C LYS A 182 4.21 -8.19 15.75
N SER A 183 5.04 -7.32 16.33
CA SER A 183 4.92 -5.87 16.18
C SER A 183 5.04 -5.47 14.71
N ILE A 184 6.00 -6.06 14.00
CA ILE A 184 6.19 -5.84 12.57
C ILE A 184 5.00 -6.34 11.77
N LEU A 185 4.55 -7.58 11.98
CA LEU A 185 3.39 -8.14 11.28
C LEU A 185 2.11 -7.33 11.55
N ASN A 186 1.98 -6.77 12.75
CA ASN A 186 0.88 -5.89 13.12
C ASN A 186 0.91 -4.52 12.42
N LEU A 187 2.06 -4.08 11.90
CA LEU A 187 2.12 -2.88 11.05
C LEU A 187 1.39 -3.12 9.72
N TYR A 188 1.52 -4.32 9.16
CA TYR A 188 0.87 -4.71 7.91
C TYR A 188 -0.60 -5.14 8.08
N ASN A 189 -1.04 -5.36 9.32
CA ASN A 189 -2.43 -5.68 9.60
C ASN A 189 -3.28 -4.41 9.75
N TRP A 190 -3.89 -3.97 8.65
CA TRP A 190 -4.79 -2.81 8.60
C TRP A 190 -6.25 -3.13 8.92
N THR A 191 -6.55 -4.39 9.27
CA THR A 191 -7.91 -4.81 9.56
C THR A 191 -8.42 -4.17 10.84
N LYS A 192 -9.62 -3.58 10.80
CA LYS A 192 -10.26 -2.91 11.95
C LYS A 192 -10.88 -3.89 12.95
N THR A 193 -11.23 -5.10 12.51
CA THR A 193 -11.93 -6.09 13.32
C THR A 193 -11.00 -6.77 14.34
N PHE A 194 -11.34 -6.65 15.63
CA PHE A 194 -10.54 -7.23 16.73
C PHE A 194 -10.39 -8.75 16.64
N ASN A 195 -11.40 -9.47 16.12
CA ASN A 195 -11.40 -10.93 15.97
C ASN A 195 -11.03 -11.39 14.55
N HIS A 196 -10.34 -10.56 13.76
CA HIS A 196 -9.97 -10.94 12.40
C HIS A 196 -9.00 -12.14 12.41
N PRO A 197 -9.16 -13.13 11.49
CA PRO A 197 -8.29 -14.30 11.42
C PRO A 197 -6.79 -13.94 11.34
N ASN A 198 -6.45 -12.85 10.64
CA ASN A 198 -5.06 -12.39 10.56
C ASN A 198 -4.45 -12.03 11.92
N LYS A 199 -5.24 -11.46 12.84
CA LYS A 199 -4.74 -11.12 14.17
C LYS A 199 -4.48 -12.38 15.00
N LYS A 200 -5.41 -13.35 14.96
CA LYS A 200 -5.22 -14.65 15.60
C LYS A 200 -3.97 -15.36 15.07
N ARG A 201 -3.76 -15.37 13.75
CA ARG A 201 -2.55 -15.93 13.13
C ARG A 201 -1.26 -15.28 13.67
N ILE A 202 -1.25 -13.95 13.83
CA ILE A 202 -0.10 -13.22 14.43
C ILE A 202 0.07 -13.61 15.91
N ASP A 203 -1.02 -13.65 16.67
CA ASP A 203 -1.03 -14.03 18.10
C ASP A 203 -0.68 -15.52 18.32
N GLY A 204 -0.83 -16.34 17.28
CA GLY A 204 -0.44 -17.74 17.20
C GLY A 204 1.06 -17.97 17.19
N ILE A 205 1.87 -16.96 16.85
CA ILE A 205 3.33 -17.02 17.02
C ILE A 205 3.62 -16.95 18.52
N LYS A 206 4.02 -18.05 19.17
CA LYS A 206 4.25 -18.03 20.63
C LYS A 206 5.70 -17.80 20.98
N LYS A 207 6.63 -18.33 20.19
CA LYS A 207 8.05 -18.22 20.46
C LYS A 207 8.84 -18.08 19.18
N VAL A 208 9.84 -17.22 19.19
CA VAL A 208 10.86 -17.13 18.16
C VAL A 208 12.18 -17.43 18.84
N HIS A 209 12.95 -18.36 18.28
CA HIS A 209 14.27 -18.68 18.80
C HIS A 209 15.30 -17.75 18.18
N PRO A 210 16.40 -17.45 18.91
CA PRO A 210 17.50 -16.69 18.36
C PRO A 210 18.00 -17.30 17.04
N PRO A 211 18.21 -16.48 15.99
CA PRO A 211 18.63 -16.97 14.69
C PRO A 211 19.97 -17.68 14.81
N LYS A 212 20.07 -18.90 14.26
CA LYS A 212 21.30 -19.70 14.31
C LYS A 212 22.08 -19.51 13.02
N LEU A 213 23.37 -19.22 13.15
CA LEU A 213 24.28 -19.19 12.02
C LEU A 213 24.60 -20.62 11.59
N ILE A 214 24.24 -20.95 10.35
CA ILE A 214 24.53 -22.23 9.71
C ILE A 214 25.43 -22.01 8.51
N SER A 215 26.14 -23.05 8.10
CA SER A 215 26.96 -23.00 6.90
C SER A 215 26.76 -24.28 6.10
N LYS A 216 26.61 -24.15 4.79
CA LYS A 216 26.39 -25.28 3.90
C LYS A 216 27.36 -25.19 2.74
N ILE A 217 27.95 -26.33 2.39
CA ILE A 217 28.78 -26.44 1.21
C ILE A 217 27.84 -26.60 0.01
N PHE A 218 27.92 -25.67 -0.93
CA PHE A 218 27.19 -25.71 -2.19
C PHE A 218 28.18 -25.49 -3.33
N LYS A 219 28.24 -26.43 -4.28
CA LYS A 219 29.17 -26.37 -5.43
C LYS A 219 30.61 -25.99 -5.04
N ASN A 220 31.18 -26.68 -4.05
CA ASN A 220 32.53 -26.47 -3.51
C ASN A 220 32.79 -25.10 -2.85
N SER A 221 31.74 -24.32 -2.58
CA SER A 221 31.83 -23.04 -1.86
C SER A 221 31.04 -23.10 -0.57
N LEU A 222 31.57 -22.49 0.49
CA LEU A 222 30.88 -22.37 1.78
C LEU A 222 29.92 -21.17 1.73
N ILE A 223 28.62 -21.44 1.79
CA ILE A 223 27.60 -20.40 1.89
C ILE A 223 27.15 -20.32 3.34
N ARG A 224 27.13 -19.10 3.90
CA ARG A 224 26.59 -18.83 5.23
C ARG A 224 25.07 -18.73 5.15
N GLY A 225 24.38 -19.16 6.18
CA GLY A 225 22.94 -19.04 6.27
C GLY A 225 22.50 -18.73 7.68
N ILE A 226 21.26 -18.29 7.78
CA ILE A 226 20.61 -17.99 9.05
C ILE A 226 19.37 -18.88 9.13
N GLU A 227 19.33 -19.73 10.16
CA GLU A 227 18.15 -20.52 10.50
C GLU A 227 17.28 -19.73 11.47
N PHE A 228 16.04 -19.47 11.07
CA PHE A 228 14.99 -18.94 11.92
C PHE A 228 14.09 -20.07 12.36
N HIS A 229 13.89 -20.22 13.67
CA HIS A 229 13.00 -21.21 14.24
C HIS A 229 11.88 -20.53 15.00
N ILE A 230 10.63 -20.79 14.59
CA ILE A 230 9.43 -20.20 15.16
C ILE A 230 8.51 -21.32 15.67
N GLU A 231 7.96 -21.15 16.87
CA GLU A 231 6.94 -22.04 17.42
C GLU A 231 5.57 -21.37 17.33
N VAL A 232 4.60 -22.11 16.77
CA VAL A 232 3.24 -21.64 16.55
C VAL A 232 2.23 -22.50 17.30
N ASP A 233 1.18 -21.87 17.81
CA ASP A 233 0.02 -22.57 18.37
C ASP A 233 -0.98 -22.88 17.25
N PRO A 234 -1.17 -24.16 16.86
CA PRO A 234 -2.05 -24.52 15.76
C PRO A 234 -3.53 -24.15 16.01
N LYS A 235 -3.94 -23.91 17.25
CA LYS A 235 -5.34 -23.54 17.57
C LYS A 235 -5.75 -22.16 17.04
N GLU A 236 -4.78 -21.28 16.81
CA GLU A 236 -5.01 -19.93 16.32
C GLU A 236 -5.13 -19.85 14.77
N PHE A 237 -4.91 -20.99 14.08
CA PHE A 237 -4.98 -21.10 12.62
C PHE A 237 -6.27 -21.80 12.19
N GLU A 238 -7.25 -21.02 11.72
CA GLU A 238 -8.61 -21.50 11.42
C GLU A 238 -8.65 -22.57 10.32
N GLN A 239 -7.78 -22.47 9.30
CA GLN A 239 -7.67 -23.46 8.22
C GLN A 239 -6.59 -24.52 8.46
N GLY A 240 -6.04 -24.59 9.68
CA GLY A 240 -5.04 -25.57 10.09
C GLY A 240 -3.72 -25.46 9.31
N GLU A 241 -3.21 -26.60 8.82
CA GLU A 241 -1.91 -26.73 8.16
C GLU A 241 -1.74 -25.81 6.94
N GLY A 242 -2.83 -25.57 6.17
CA GLY A 242 -2.77 -24.70 4.99
C GLY A 242 -2.38 -23.27 5.32
N ASP A 243 -2.95 -22.72 6.39
CA ASP A 243 -2.65 -21.36 6.86
C ASP A 243 -1.21 -21.26 7.40
N ILE A 244 -0.76 -22.28 8.14
CA ILE A 244 0.62 -22.33 8.67
C ILE A 244 1.62 -22.38 7.51
N ASN A 245 1.33 -23.19 6.49
CA ASN A 245 2.19 -23.30 5.32
C ASN A 245 2.28 -21.97 4.54
N LEU A 246 1.12 -21.35 4.27
CA LEU A 246 1.07 -20.06 3.58
C LEU A 246 1.79 -18.96 4.37
N MET A 247 1.53 -18.88 5.68
CA MET A 247 2.22 -17.92 6.55
C MET A 247 3.73 -18.13 6.52
N GLY A 248 4.19 -19.39 6.59
CA GLY A 248 5.62 -19.68 6.50
C GLY A 248 6.22 -19.36 5.13
N MET A 249 5.49 -19.54 4.03
CA MET A 249 5.96 -19.10 2.71
C MET A 249 6.17 -17.58 2.66
N VAL A 250 5.20 -16.81 3.18
CA VAL A 250 5.29 -15.34 3.25
C VAL A 250 6.42 -14.91 4.17
N LEU A 251 6.54 -15.51 5.36
CA LEU A 251 7.61 -15.23 6.32
C LEU A 251 8.99 -15.56 5.74
N ASN A 252 9.13 -16.67 5.01
CA ASN A 252 10.40 -17.04 4.38
C ASN A 252 10.82 -15.99 3.35
N SER A 253 9.88 -15.50 2.53
CA SER A 253 10.13 -14.43 1.56
C SER A 253 10.34 -13.05 2.21
N PHE A 254 9.75 -12.82 3.38
CA PHE A 254 9.96 -11.60 4.15
C PHE A 254 11.36 -11.59 4.78
N LEU A 255 11.74 -12.68 5.45
CA LEU A 255 13.04 -12.81 6.12
C LEU A 255 14.21 -12.78 5.13
N SER A 256 14.03 -13.25 3.90
CA SER A 256 15.08 -13.18 2.87
C SER A 256 15.45 -11.75 2.49
N GLN A 257 14.58 -10.76 2.73
CA GLN A 257 14.89 -9.34 2.47
C GLN A 257 15.90 -8.76 3.48
N TYR A 258 16.08 -9.40 4.65
CA TYR A 258 16.99 -8.95 5.71
C TYR A 258 18.39 -9.57 5.63
N VAL A 259 18.63 -10.40 4.62
CA VAL A 259 19.84 -11.20 4.50
C VAL A 259 20.67 -10.72 3.31
N THR A 260 21.99 -10.69 3.50
CA THR A 260 22.92 -10.20 2.48
C THR A 260 23.04 -11.17 1.30
N LEU A 261 23.52 -10.67 0.15
CA LEU A 261 23.60 -11.42 -1.12
C LEU A 261 24.32 -12.77 -1.03
N ASN A 262 25.28 -12.90 -0.11
CA ASN A 262 26.08 -14.11 0.06
C ASN A 262 25.56 -15.04 1.17
N SER A 263 24.32 -14.82 1.62
CA SER A 263 23.71 -15.58 2.70
C SER A 263 22.34 -16.13 2.31
N TYR A 264 21.93 -17.25 2.90
CA TYR A 264 20.60 -17.82 2.71
C TYR A 264 19.79 -17.83 4.01
N VAL A 265 18.46 -17.80 3.86
CA VAL A 265 17.54 -17.99 4.99
C VAL A 265 16.99 -19.41 4.97
N LEU A 266 16.95 -20.05 6.14
CA LEU A 266 16.20 -21.27 6.38
C LEU A 266 15.13 -20.98 7.43
N LEU A 267 13.86 -21.08 7.06
CA LEU A 267 12.77 -20.98 8.01
C LEU A 267 12.32 -22.38 8.45
N LYS A 268 12.21 -22.54 9.77
CA LYS A 268 11.63 -23.71 10.43
C LYS A 268 10.47 -23.26 11.32
N ILE A 269 9.30 -23.84 11.13
CA ILE A 269 8.15 -23.64 12.01
C ILE A 269 7.81 -24.95 12.70
N THR A 270 7.61 -24.93 14.02
CA THR A 270 7.19 -26.10 14.81
C THR A 270 5.84 -25.83 15.46
N GLU A 271 4.92 -26.77 15.34
CA GLU A 271 3.65 -26.73 16.05
C GLU A 271 3.81 -27.12 17.53
N ILE A 272 3.23 -26.31 18.41
CA ILE A 272 3.17 -26.61 19.84
C ILE A 272 2.17 -27.75 20.08
N GLY A 273 2.62 -28.79 20.78
CA GLY A 273 1.81 -29.95 21.15
C GLY A 273 1.96 -31.14 20.20
N THR A 274 1.77 -30.95 18.89
CA THR A 274 1.96 -32.02 17.89
C THR A 274 3.43 -32.28 17.57
N GLY A 275 4.29 -31.25 17.72
CA GLY A 275 5.71 -31.32 17.37
C GLY A 275 5.96 -31.42 15.86
N LYS A 276 4.94 -31.19 15.03
CA LYS A 276 5.07 -31.24 13.58
C LYS A 276 5.95 -30.08 13.11
N GLU A 277 6.90 -30.39 12.23
CA GLU A 277 7.87 -29.42 11.73
C GLU A 277 7.62 -29.11 10.25
N TYR A 278 7.63 -27.83 9.93
CA TYR A 278 7.54 -27.31 8.58
C TYR A 278 8.85 -26.61 8.23
N THR A 279 9.36 -26.91 7.04
CA THR A 279 10.58 -26.29 6.51
C THR A 279 10.33 -25.87 5.07
N TRP A 280 10.84 -24.70 4.71
CA TRP A 280 10.73 -24.17 3.36
C TRP A 280 12.07 -24.23 2.65
N LYS A 281 12.02 -24.19 1.31
CA LYS A 281 13.23 -24.12 0.50
C LYS A 281 14.01 -22.85 0.87
N PRO A 282 15.34 -22.95 1.06
CA PRO A 282 16.16 -21.79 1.32
C PRO A 282 16.06 -20.75 0.21
N ILE A 283 15.91 -19.49 0.58
CA ILE A 283 15.94 -18.35 -0.34
C ILE A 283 17.29 -17.65 -0.15
N LEU A 284 17.98 -17.38 -1.26
CA LEU A 284 19.20 -16.59 -1.26
C LEU A 284 18.84 -15.12 -1.07
N GLY A 285 19.68 -14.38 -0.33
CA GLY A 285 19.55 -12.93 -0.26
C GLY A 285 19.72 -12.34 -1.67
N GLU A 286 18.79 -11.48 -2.05
CA GLU A 286 18.88 -10.70 -3.29
C GLU A 286 19.01 -9.22 -2.93
N ILE A 287 19.76 -8.46 -3.72
CA ILE A 287 19.72 -7.00 -3.62
C ILE A 287 18.36 -6.57 -4.18
N GLN A 288 17.43 -6.23 -3.30
CA GLN A 288 16.19 -5.57 -3.69
C GLN A 288 16.57 -4.19 -4.26
N PRO A 289 16.08 -3.80 -5.45
CA PRO A 289 16.24 -2.44 -5.93
C PRO A 289 15.55 -1.49 -4.95
N VAL A 290 16.32 -0.54 -4.41
CA VAL A 290 15.83 0.59 -3.62
C VAL A 290 15.16 1.59 -4.55
#